data_AF-A0A1A3BGW6-F1
#
_entry.id   AF-A0A1A3BGW6-F1
#
_cell.length_a   1.000
_cell.length_b   1.000
_cell.length_c   1.000
_cell.angle_alpha   90.00
_cell.angle_beta   90.00
_cell.angle_gamma   90.00
#
_symmetry.space_group_name_H-M   'P 1'
#
loop_
_entity.id
_entity.type
_entity.pdbx_description
1 polymer ?
#
loop_
_entity_poly.entity_id
_entity_poly.type
_entity_poly.pdbx_seq_one_letter_code
_entity_poly.pdbx_strand_id
1 'polypeptide(L)' 'MLLNRATAEGIARGEVSLVLRRWDVPRAKPGGRQRTMAGTVRIDDVQERPADYRVTARQARAASLPATSRR' A
#
# COMPACT_ATOMS: atom_id res chain seq x y z
N MET A 1 14.12 0.85 3.08
CA MET A 1 12.84 1.26 3.72
C MET A 1 11.69 0.82 2.81
N LEU A 2 10.63 0.22 3.36
CA LEU A 2 9.58 -0.44 2.57
C LEU A 2 8.57 0.53 1.93
N LEU A 3 8.45 1.75 2.43
CA LEU A 3 7.61 2.82 1.85
C LEU A 3 8.53 3.92 1.36
N ASN A 4 8.23 4.53 0.21
CA ASN A 4 8.95 5.74 -0.21
C ASN A 4 8.43 6.95 0.58
N ARG A 5 9.12 8.08 0.45
CA ARG A 5 8.77 9.32 1.19
C ARG A 5 7.35 9.80 0.86
N ALA A 6 7.00 9.91 -0.42
CA ALA A 6 5.71 10.41 -0.86
C ALA A 6 4.54 9.57 -0.33
N THR A 7 4.65 8.23 -0.37
CA THR A 7 3.64 7.33 0.21
C THR A 7 3.56 7.48 1.72
N ALA A 8 4.68 7.58 2.43
CA ALA A 8 4.68 7.74 3.88
C ALA A 8 4.03 9.07 4.32
N GLU A 9 4.32 10.16 3.61
CA GLU A 9 3.70 11.48 3.85
C GLU A 9 2.21 11.48 3.47
N GLY A 10 1.83 10.78 2.40
CA GLY A 10 0.41 10.58 2.04
C GLY A 10 -0.36 9.80 3.10
N ILE A 11 0.25 8.78 3.72
CA ILE A 11 -0.34 8.05 4.85
C ILE A 11 -0.49 8.98 6.06
N ALA A 12 0.55 9.76 6.39
CA ALA A 12 0.51 10.69 7.52
C ALA A 12 -0.58 11.76 7.38
N ARG A 13 -0.88 12.18 6.14
CA ARG A 13 -1.97 13.11 5.82
C ARG A 13 -3.35 12.46 5.71
N GLY A 14 -3.44 11.12 5.76
CA GLY A 14 -4.68 10.38 5.58
C GLY A 14 -5.15 10.25 4.12
N GLU A 15 -4.32 10.66 3.15
CA GLU A 15 -4.62 10.59 1.71
C GLU A 15 -4.40 9.18 1.13
N VAL A 16 -3.48 8.42 1.74
CA VAL A 16 -3.17 7.04 1.36
C VAL A 16 -3.53 6.11 2.51
N SER A 17 -4.43 5.16 2.25
CA SER A 17 -4.84 4.13 3.23
C SER A 17 -4.57 2.70 2.76
N LEU A 18 -4.11 2.54 1.51
CA LEU A 18 -3.77 1.24 0.93
C LEU A 18 -2.45 1.34 0.17
N VAL A 19 -1.58 0.33 0.32
CA VAL A 19 -0.36 0.19 -0.48
C VAL A 19 -0.39 -1.14 -1.20
N LEU A 20 -0.25 -1.10 -2.52
CA LEU A 20 -0.20 -2.29 -3.37
C LEU A 20 1.25 -2.60 -3.72
N ARG A 21 1.66 -3.85 -3.55
CA ARG A 21 3.02 -4.32 -3.85
C ARG A 21 2.94 -5.67 -4.54
N ARG A 22 3.82 -5.86 -5.52
CA ARG A 22 4.12 -7.19 -6.07
C ARG A 22 5.39 -7.69 -5.40
N TRP A 23 5.29 -8.80 -4.71
CA TRP A 23 6.43 -9.49 -4.08
C TRP A 23 6.31 -10.99 -4.35
N ASP A 24 7.46 -11.65 -4.42
CA ASP A 24 7.51 -13.11 -4.51
C ASP A 24 7.31 -13.78 -3.14
N VAL A 25 7.54 -13.04 -2.05
CA VAL A 25 7.28 -13.45 -0.67
C VAL A 25 6.73 -12.28 0.17
N PRO A 26 5.78 -12.49 1.10
CA PRO A 26 5.27 -11.44 1.96
C PRO A 26 6.36 -10.80 2.83
N ARG A 27 6.57 -9.48 2.68
CA ARG A 27 7.55 -8.70 3.47
C ARG A 27 6.91 -7.82 4.54
N ALA A 28 5.59 -7.85 4.65
CA ALA A 28 4.79 -7.16 5.64
C ALA A 28 3.91 -8.17 6.37
N LYS A 29 3.58 -7.89 7.63
CA LYS A 29 2.68 -8.70 8.44
C LYS A 29 1.58 -7.82 9.06
N PRO A 30 0.34 -8.32 9.18
CA PRO A 30 -0.70 -7.65 9.97
C PRO A 30 -0.20 -7.39 11.40
N GLY A 31 -0.55 -6.23 11.95
CA GLY A 31 -0.07 -5.75 13.27
C GLY A 31 1.37 -5.24 13.28
N GLY A 32 2.12 -5.41 12.19
CA GLY A 32 3.50 -4.93 12.07
C GLY A 32 3.61 -3.41 12.12
N ARG A 33 4.77 -2.91 12.52
CA ARG A 33 5.10 -1.48 12.49
C ARG A 33 6.32 -1.24 11.63
N GLN A 34 6.28 -0.21 10.81
CA GLN A 34 7.35 0.18 9.92
C GLN A 34 7.78 1.61 10.23
N ARG A 35 9.06 1.80 10.57
CA ARG A 35 9.65 3.15 10.63
C ARG A 35 9.80 3.70 9.22
N THR A 36 9.36 4.94 9.04
CA THR A 36 9.45 5.69 7.80
C THR A 36 9.99 7.09 8.05
N MET A 37 10.23 7.86 6.98
CA MET A 37 10.62 9.27 7.07
C MET A 37 9.51 10.16 7.65
N ALA A 38 8.24 9.75 7.58
CA ALA A 38 7.10 10.50 8.10
C ALA A 38 6.64 10.02 9.48
N GLY A 39 7.43 9.15 10.14
CA GLY A 39 7.09 8.53 11.42
C GLY A 39 6.86 7.02 11.32
N THR A 40 6.16 6.46 12.31
CA THR A 40 5.89 5.02 12.37
C THR A 40 4.51 4.71 11.80
N VAL A 41 4.46 3.87 10.77
CA VAL A 41 3.22 3.36 10.18
C VAL A 41 2.89 2.00 10.78
N ARG A 42 1.64 1.79 11.23
CA ARG A 42 1.11 0.48 11.62
C ARG A 42 0.40 -0.16 10.44
N ILE A 43 0.61 -1.46 10.25
CA ILE A 43 -0.03 -2.24 9.20
C ILE A 43 -1.22 -2.95 9.83
N ASP A 44 -2.43 -2.54 9.47
CA ASP A 44 -3.64 -3.16 10.01
C ASP A 44 -3.90 -4.55 9.44
N ASP A 45 -3.82 -4.68 8.11
CA ASP A 45 -4.15 -5.91 7.38
C ASP A 45 -3.21 -6.12 6.18
N VAL A 46 -3.01 -7.38 5.80
CA VAL A 46 -2.25 -7.79 4.62
C VAL A 46 -3.02 -8.90 3.93
N GLN A 47 -3.48 -8.63 2.70
CA GLN A 47 -4.16 -9.61 1.88
C GLN A 47 -3.34 -9.94 0.63
N GLU A 48 -2.93 -11.20 0.53
CA GLU A 48 -2.31 -11.73 -0.67
C GLU A 48 -3.37 -11.96 -1.77
N ARG A 49 -2.97 -11.72 -3.01
CA ARG A 49 -3.83 -11.88 -4.19
C ARG A 49 -3.06 -12.66 -5.26
N PRO A 50 -3.76 -13.49 -6.05
CA PRO A 50 -3.13 -14.21 -7.16
C PRO A 50 -2.55 -13.23 -8.20
N ALA A 51 -1.59 -13.71 -8.99
CA ALA A 51 -0.81 -12.87 -9.91
C ALA A 51 -1.64 -12.18 -11.01
N ASP A 52 -2.81 -12.72 -11.34
CA ASP A 52 -3.76 -12.19 -12.32
C ASP A 52 -4.76 -11.19 -11.73
N TYR A 53 -4.70 -10.95 -10.42
CA TYR A 53 -5.61 -10.06 -9.71
C TYR A 53 -5.66 -8.66 -10.33
N ARG A 54 -6.89 -8.17 -10.52
CA ARG A 54 -7.16 -6.83 -11.03
C ARG A 54 -7.48 -5.88 -9.88
N VAL A 55 -6.70 -4.82 -9.80
CA VAL A 55 -6.91 -3.74 -8.81
C VAL A 55 -8.21 -3.02 -9.14
N THR A 56 -9.08 -2.91 -8.15
CA THR A 56 -10.35 -2.18 -8.29
C THR A 56 -10.14 -0.66 -8.30
N ALA A 57 -11.06 0.09 -8.90
CA ALA A 57 -11.01 1.56 -8.86
C ALA A 57 -11.03 2.12 -7.43
N ARG A 58 -11.71 1.44 -6.49
CA ARG A 58 -11.69 1.80 -5.06
C ARG A 58 -10.29 1.67 -4.47
N GLN A 59 -9.59 0.57 -4.74
CA GLN A 59 -8.23 0.35 -4.26
C GLN A 59 -7.24 1.32 -4.92
N ALA A 60 -7.40 1.61 -6.21
CA ALA A 60 -6.57 2.61 -6.89
C ALA A 60 -6.69 3.99 -6.21
N ARG A 61 -7.92 4.44 -5.91
CA ARG A 61 -8.16 5.69 -5.17
C ARG A 61 -7.55 5.66 -3.77
N ALA A 62 -7.75 4.58 -3.01
CA ALA A 62 -7.19 4.43 -1.66
C ALA A 62 -5.65 4.42 -1.64
N ALA A 63 -5.03 3.98 -2.73
CA ALA A 63 -3.59 3.99 -2.93
C ALA A 63 -3.05 5.26 -3.60
N SER A 64 -3.92 6.25 -3.85
CA SER A 64 -3.60 7.45 -4.66
C SER A 64 -2.95 7.11 -6.02
N LEU A 65 -3.35 5.99 -6.61
CA LEU A 65 -2.93 5.56 -7.94
C LEU A 65 -3.94 6.04 -8.99
N PRO A 66 -3.49 6.41 -10.21
CA PRO A 66 -4.41 6.62 -11.32
C PRO A 66 -5.18 5.31 -11.60
N ALA A 67 -6.50 5.41 -11.73
CA ALA A 67 -7.36 4.26 -12.02
C ALA A 67 -6.98 3.68 -13.38
N THR A 68 -6.19 2.61 -13.40
CA THR A 68 -5.71 2.01 -14.64
C THR A 68 -6.65 0.88 -15.03
N SER A 69 -7.63 1.16 -15.89
CA SER A 69 -8.24 0.14 -16.75
C SER A 69 -7.41 0.06 -18.04
N ARG A 70 -6.44 -0.85 -18.11
CA ARG A 70 -5.79 -1.14 -19.40
C ARG A 70 -6.52 -2.34 -20.02
N ARG A 71 -7.17 -2.09 -21.17
CA ARG A 71 -7.81 -3.08 -22.04
C ARG A 71 -6.82 -4.15 -22.47
#